data_AF-A0A1M7R585-F1
#
_entry.id   AF-A0A1M7R585-F1
#
_cell.length_a   1.000
_cell.length_b   1.000
_cell.length_c   1.000
_cell.angle_alpha   90.00
_cell.angle_beta   90.00
_cell.angle_gamma   90.00
#
_symmetry.space_group_name_H-M   'P 1'
#
loop_
_entity.id
_entity.type
_entity.pdbx_description
1 polymer ?
#
loop_
_entity_poly.entity_id
_entity_poly.type
_entity_poly.pdbx_seq_one_letter_code
_entity_poly.pdbx_strand_id
1 'polypeptide(L)' 'MASEKTIKVVLAAAMVAVVLGVAGYVVVFWHNYHGCQQLEAEAVKNGQPMSCADIKAAAKAAARR' A
#
# COMPACT_ATOMS: atom_id res chain seq x y z
N MET A 1 26.77 -7.61 29.68
CA MET A 1 26.30 -8.43 28.54
C MET A 1 24.79 -8.46 28.61
N ALA A 2 24.08 -7.80 27.68
CA ALA A 2 22.62 -7.96 27.61
C ALA A 2 22.33 -9.46 27.47
N SER A 3 21.53 -10.01 28.38
CA SER A 3 21.27 -11.45 28.46
C SER A 3 20.96 -11.98 27.06
N GLU A 4 21.66 -13.01 26.61
CA GLU A 4 21.56 -13.58 25.26
C GLU A 4 20.09 -13.85 24.85
N LYS A 5 19.24 -14.12 25.85
CA LYS A 5 17.79 -14.27 25.73
C LYS A 5 17.09 -12.98 25.25
N THR A 6 17.46 -11.81 25.77
CA THR A 6 16.91 -10.51 25.35
C THR A 6 17.28 -10.19 23.90
N ILE A 7 18.53 -10.47 23.49
CA ILE A 7 18.98 -10.21 22.11
C ILE A 7 18.19 -11.08 21.13
N LYS A 8 18.00 -12.37 21.44
CA LYS A 8 17.20 -13.29 20.61
C LYS A 8 15.74 -12.84 20.46
N VAL A 9 15.12 -12.35 21.53
CA VAL A 9 13.74 -11.85 21.50
C VAL A 9 13.62 -10.58 20.65
N VAL A 10 14.55 -9.62 20.82
CA VAL A 10 14.55 -8.39 20.02
C VAL A 10 14.77 -8.69 18.54
N LEU A 11 15.68 -9.62 18.22
CA LEU A 11 15.95 -10.02 16.85
C LEU A 11 14.72 -10.68 16.19
N ALA A 12 14.05 -11.58 16.92
CA ALA A 12 12.83 -12.21 16.44
C ALA A 12 11.70 -11.18 16.20
N ALA A 13 11.52 -10.24 17.13
CA ALA A 13 10.55 -9.17 16.97
C ALA A 13 10.86 -8.27 15.77
N ALA A 14 12.15 -7.95 15.54
CA ALA A 14 12.57 -7.17 14.39
C ALA A 14 12.27 -7.88 13.06
N MET A 15 12.52 -9.20 12.97
CA MET A 15 12.18 -9.98 11.78
C MET A 15 10.68 -9.97 11.49
N VAL A 16 9.85 -10.15 12.52
CA VAL A 16 8.39 -10.10 12.38
C VAL A 16 7.92 -8.71 11.94
N ALA A 17 8.48 -7.64 12.52
CA ALA A 17 8.14 -6.27 12.16
C ALA A 17 8.45 -5.96 10.68
N VAL A 18 9.57 -6.45 10.14
CA VAL A 18 9.92 -6.29 8.73
C VAL A 18 8.91 -7.01 7.83
N VAL A 19 8.56 -8.26 8.15
CA VAL A 19 7.59 -9.04 7.36
C VAL A 19 6.22 -8.37 7.37
N LEU A 20 5.74 -7.92 8.53
CA LEU A 20 4.47 -7.21 8.65
C LEU A 20 4.50 -5.86 7.92
N GLY A 21 5.64 -5.15 7.94
CA GLY A 21 5.82 -3.91 7.19
C GLY A 21 5.70 -4.11 5.68
N VAL A 22 6.34 -5.14 5.13
CA VAL A 22 6.23 -5.48 3.70
C VAL A 22 4.81 -5.91 3.35
N ALA A 23 4.19 -6.78 4.16
CA ALA A 23 2.82 -7.23 3.94
C ALA A 23 1.83 -6.06 3.97
N GLY A 24 1.96 -5.15 4.94
CA GLY A 24 1.14 -3.93 5.03
C GLY A 24 1.32 -3.02 3.82
N TYR A 25 2.56 -2.82 3.36
CA TYR A 25 2.84 -2.05 2.15
C TYR A 25 2.16 -2.66 0.92
N VAL A 26 2.30 -3.97 0.72
CA VAL A 26 1.66 -4.68 -0.40
C VAL A 26 0.14 -4.58 -0.32
N VAL A 27 -0.47 -4.77 0.85
CA VAL A 27 -1.93 -4.66 1.04
C VAL A 27 -2.43 -3.25 0.73
N VAL A 28 -1.76 -2.21 1.24
CA VAL A 28 -2.12 -0.82 0.95
C VAL A 28 -1.99 -0.53 -0.54
N PHE A 29 -0.91 -0.99 -1.18
CA PHE A 29 -0.75 -0.82 -2.61
C PHE A 29 -1.83 -1.57 -3.39
N TRP A 30 -2.13 -2.81 -3.02
CA TRP A 30 -3.16 -3.62 -3.67
C TRP A 30 -4.55 -2.98 -3.55
N HIS A 31 -4.91 -2.46 -2.37
CA HIS A 31 -6.16 -1.71 -2.19
C HIS A 31 -6.22 -0.46 -3.07
N ASN A 32 -5.10 0.27 -3.19
CA ASN A 32 -5.02 1.44 -4.08
C ASN A 32 -5.13 1.05 -5.57
N TYR A 33 -4.58 -0.10 -5.98
CA TYR A 33 -4.70 -0.60 -7.36
C TYR A 33 -6.11 -1.12 -7.66
N HIS A 34 -6.72 -1.85 -6.72
CA HIS A 34 -8.04 -2.44 -6.92
C HIS A 34 -9.15 -1.38 -6.99
N GLY A 35 -9.05 -0.33 -6.17
CA GLY A 35 -9.94 0.83 -6.27
C GLY A 35 -9.77 1.58 -7.60
N CYS A 36 -8.55 1.61 -8.14
CA CYS A 36 -8.28 2.27 -9.41
C CYS A 36 -8.92 1.52 -10.60
N GLN A 37 -8.95 0.18 -10.58
CA GLN A 37 -9.71 -0.59 -11.59
C GLN A 37 -11.22 -0.43 -11.47
N GLN A 38 -11.77 -0.28 -10.25
CA GLN A 38 -13.18 0.06 -10.09
C GLN A 38 -13.48 1.43 -10.71
N LEU A 39 -12.63 2.42 -10.44
CA LEU A 39 -12.77 3.77 -10.98
C LEU A 39 -12.57 3.80 -12.50
N GLU A 40 -11.66 3.00 -13.07
CA GLU A 40 -11.56 2.82 -14.52
C GLU A 40 -12.83 2.19 -15.11
N ALA A 41 -13.37 1.14 -14.49
CA ALA A 41 -14.59 0.48 -14.94
C ALA A 41 -15.82 1.42 -14.86
N GLU A 42 -15.89 2.27 -13.84
CA GLU A 42 -16.92 3.31 -13.69
C GLU A 42 -16.72 4.47 -14.69
N ALA A 43 -15.48 4.88 -14.93
CA ALA A 43 -15.15 5.96 -15.87
C ALA A 43 -15.40 5.53 -17.33
N VAL A 44 -15.12 4.26 -17.68
CA VAL A 44 -15.52 3.65 -18.95
C VAL A 44 -17.04 3.61 -19.09
N LYS A 45 -17.78 3.27 -18.02
CA LYS A 45 -19.25 3.30 -18.02
C LYS A 45 -19.83 4.71 -18.17
N ASN A 46 -19.17 5.73 -17.63
CA ASN A 46 -19.57 7.14 -17.74
C ASN A 46 -19.04 7.84 -19.00
N GLY A 47 -18.45 7.10 -19.95
CA GLY A 47 -18.00 7.64 -21.24
C GLY A 47 -16.71 8.47 -21.18
N GLN A 48 -15.97 8.42 -20.07
CA GLN A 48 -14.68 9.09 -19.88
C GLN A 48 -13.61 8.05 -19.53
N PRO A 49 -13.05 7.31 -20.50
CA PRO A 49 -11.98 6.35 -20.22
C PRO A 49 -10.73 7.11 -19.77
N MET A 50 -10.50 7.18 -18.46
CA MET A 50 -9.25 7.66 -17.88
C MET A 50 -8.38 6.46 -17.49
N SER A 51 -7.06 6.60 -17.67
CA SER A 51 -6.15 5.56 -17.24
C SER A 51 -5.95 5.59 -15.72
N CYS A 52 -5.68 4.44 -15.13
CA CYS A 52 -5.31 4.27 -13.73
C CYS A 52 -4.16 5.21 -13.32
N ALA A 53 -3.26 5.55 -14.26
CA ALA A 53 -2.17 6.49 -14.01
C ALA A 53 -2.69 7.92 -13.78
N ASP A 54 -3.69 8.36 -14.54
CA ASP A 54 -4.29 9.69 -14.44
C ASP A 54 -5.15 9.82 -13.19
N ILE A 55 -5.93 8.79 -12.85
CA ILE A 55 -6.74 8.75 -11.62
C ILE A 55 -5.84 8.79 -10.38
N LYS A 56 -4.73 8.03 -10.40
CA LYS A 56 -3.75 8.02 -9.31
C LYS A 56 -2.97 9.34 -9.22
N ALA A 57 -2.68 9.99 -10.35
CA ALA A 57 -2.06 11.32 -10.37
C ALA A 57 -3.01 12.39 -9.81
N ALA A 58 -4.29 12.34 -10.17
CA ALA A 58 -5.31 13.25 -9.65
C ALA A 58 -5.57 13.03 -8.15
N ALA A 59 -5.67 11.78 -7.68
CA ALA A 59 -5.83 11.46 -6.26
C ALA A 59 -4.59 11.87 -5.45
N LYS A 60 -3.38 11.66 -5.99
CA LYS A 60 -2.14 12.12 -5.36
C LYS A 60 -2.03 13.64 -5.32
N ALA A 61 -2.53 14.35 -6.33
CA ALA A 61 -2.61 15.81 -6.35
C ALA A 61 -3.68 16.33 -5.37
N ALA A 62 -4.80 15.63 -5.22
CA ALA A 62 -5.86 15.95 -4.26
C ALA A 62 -5.40 15.71 -2.80
N ALA A 63 -4.67 14.63 -2.52
CA ALA A 63 -4.12 14.35 -1.20
C ALA A 63 -2.97 15.31 -0.78
N ARG A 64 -2.48 16.14 -1.71
CA ARG A 64 -1.44 17.14 -1.48
C ARG A 64 -2.00 18.57 -1.29
N ARG A 65 -3.31 18.76 -1.45
CA ARG A 65 -4.03 19.99 -1.11
C ARG A 65 -4.64 19.87 0.27
#